data_AF-A0A1X7UB97-F1
#
_entry.id   AF-A0A1X7UB97-F1
#
_cell.length_a   1.000
_cell.length_b   1.000
_cell.length_c   1.000
_cell.angle_alpha   90.00
_cell.angle_beta   90.00
_cell.angle_gamma   90.00
#
_symmetry.space_group_name_H-M   'P 1'
#
loop_
_entity.id
_entity.type
_entity.pdbx_description
1 polymer ?
#
loop_
_entity_poly.entity_id
_entity_poly.type
_entity_poly.pdbx_seq_one_letter_code
_entity_poly.pdbx_strand_id
1 'polypeptide(L)'
;MAACGPHCCGCNKWVLPFNLYLPLTLLSTTPTFVWENSDCSTVCTQLNTCYNEVIHWKKNIFEVPLGKIGDSFVSEIAHLFSAYATSSSLDSIALHGAMSMSHLLLQKPSGRLKPKDFKRHVERRLSIWMEGDFLSLLNEGRSI
;
A
#
# COMPACT_ATOMS: atom_id res chain seq x y z
N MET A 1 17.42 -6.31 62.27
CA MET A 1 16.46 -5.59 63.14
C MET A 1 15.36 -5.01 62.28
N ALA A 2 14.11 -5.34 62.63
CA ALA A 2 12.80 -4.74 62.25
C ALA A 2 12.54 -4.40 60.76
N ALA A 3 11.69 -5.12 60.02
CA ALA A 3 10.22 -5.27 60.07
C ALA A 3 9.44 -4.05 59.55
N CYS A 4 8.70 -4.24 58.44
CA CYS A 4 7.28 -3.89 58.25
C CYS A 4 6.78 -4.24 56.82
N GLY A 5 5.75 -5.11 56.72
CA GLY A 5 4.78 -5.13 55.60
C GLY A 5 3.67 -4.07 55.83
N PRO A 6 2.49 -4.09 55.17
CA PRO A 6 1.87 -5.15 54.36
C PRO A 6 1.20 -4.67 53.03
N HIS A 7 0.64 -5.64 52.31
CA HIS A 7 -0.26 -5.56 51.14
C HIS A 7 -1.09 -4.28 50.93
N CYS A 8 -1.10 -3.79 49.69
CA CYS A 8 -2.25 -3.16 49.05
C CYS A 8 -2.31 -3.57 47.56
N CYS A 9 -3.41 -4.20 47.16
CA CYS A 9 -3.82 -4.33 45.76
C CYS A 9 -3.95 -2.94 45.13
N GLY A 10 -3.46 -2.76 43.91
CA GLY A 10 -3.71 -1.54 43.16
C GLY A 10 -3.28 -1.71 41.71
N CYS A 11 -4.26 -1.62 40.81
CA CYS A 11 -4.08 -1.61 39.36
C CYS A 11 -2.79 -0.91 38.91
N ASN A 12 -2.03 -1.59 38.05
CA ASN A 12 -1.05 -0.95 37.18
C ASN A 12 -1.80 -0.03 36.21
N LYS A 13 -2.17 1.17 36.69
CA LYS A 13 -2.48 2.31 35.83
C LYS A 13 -1.16 2.68 35.18
N TRP A 14 -0.94 2.18 33.98
CA TRP A 14 -0.04 2.82 33.02
C TRP A 14 -0.65 4.20 32.72
N VAL A 15 -0.30 5.18 33.56
CA VAL A 15 -0.50 6.59 33.23
C VAL A 15 0.58 6.90 32.21
N LEU A 16 0.26 6.73 30.93
CA LEU A 16 1.07 7.32 29.88
C LEU A 16 1.01 8.83 30.07
N PRO A 17 2.16 9.53 30.22
CA PRO A 17 2.15 10.98 30.18
C PRO A 17 1.80 11.41 28.76
N PHE A 18 0.54 11.77 28.57
CA PHE A 18 0.08 12.63 27.48
C PHE A 18 0.78 13.99 27.62
N ASN A 19 1.91 14.15 26.95
CA ASN A 19 2.29 15.38 26.24
C ASN A 19 3.68 15.23 25.62
N LEU A 20 3.71 14.78 24.37
CA LEU A 20 4.71 15.25 23.42
C LEU A 20 3.93 15.75 22.21
N TYR A 21 3.61 17.05 22.25
CA TYR A 21 3.41 17.83 21.04
C TYR A 21 4.67 17.69 20.19
N LEU A 22 4.69 16.71 19.30
CA LEU A 22 5.55 16.78 18.12
C LEU A 22 5.01 17.96 17.29
N PRO A 23 5.83 18.98 17.00
CA PRO A 23 5.41 20.00 16.06
C PRO A 23 5.19 19.30 14.71
N LEU A 24 3.95 19.31 14.22
CA LEU A 24 3.50 18.77 12.94
C LEU A 24 4.05 19.57 11.73
N THR A 25 5.27 20.10 11.82
CA THR A 25 5.79 21.08 10.84
C THR A 25 7.29 20.94 10.62
N LEU A 26 7.78 19.76 10.24
CA LEU A 26 9.09 19.54 9.59
C LEU A 26 8.97 18.16 8.90
N LEU A 27 8.97 17.94 7.58
CA LEU A 27 9.39 18.71 6.41
C LEU A 27 8.42 18.36 5.26
N SER A 28 7.95 19.34 4.48
CA SER A 28 7.51 19.04 3.11
C SER A 28 8.78 18.85 2.26
N THR A 29 9.57 17.82 2.55
CA THR A 29 10.56 17.34 1.60
C THR A 29 9.74 16.80 0.43
N THR A 30 9.68 17.55 -0.67
CA THR A 30 9.14 17.02 -1.91
C THR A 30 9.90 15.72 -2.17
N PRO A 31 9.22 14.55 -2.12
CA PRO A 31 9.90 13.28 -2.31
C PRO A 31 10.62 13.35 -3.65
N THR A 32 11.92 13.09 -3.65
CA THR A 32 12.74 13.10 -4.86
C THR A 32 13.09 11.65 -5.15
N PHE A 33 12.18 10.94 -5.78
CA PHE A 33 12.41 9.59 -6.28
C PHE A 33 12.08 9.53 -7.77
N VAL A 34 12.62 8.51 -8.43
CA VAL A 34 12.25 8.20 -9.81
C VAL A 34 11.64 6.81 -9.78
N TRP A 35 10.45 6.68 -10.36
CA TRP A 35 9.83 5.38 -10.58
C TRP A 35 10.17 4.94 -11.99
N GLU A 36 11.23 4.13 -12.12
CA GLU A 36 11.85 3.76 -13.39
C GLU A 36 12.23 4.98 -14.25
N ASN A 37 11.31 5.46 -15.09
CA ASN A 37 11.50 6.61 -15.99
C ASN A 37 10.57 7.80 -15.68
N SER A 38 9.73 7.69 -14.65
CA SER A 38 8.74 8.70 -14.29
C SER A 38 9.20 9.56 -13.12
N ASP A 39 9.02 10.88 -13.25
CA ASP A 39 9.28 11.84 -12.18
C ASP A 39 8.32 11.63 -11.00
N CYS A 40 8.80 11.92 -9.79
CA CYS A 40 8.05 11.76 -8.55
C CYS A 40 6.70 12.50 -8.59
N SER A 41 6.69 13.74 -9.07
CA SER A 41 5.47 14.55 -9.10
C SER A 41 4.36 13.88 -9.91
N THR A 42 4.71 13.32 -11.06
CA THR A 42 3.80 12.58 -11.93
C THR A 42 3.30 11.31 -11.24
N VAL A 43 4.20 10.52 -10.65
CA VAL A 43 3.85 9.27 -9.96
C VAL A 43 2.90 9.53 -8.79
N CYS A 44 3.23 10.51 -7.95
CA CYS A 44 2.39 10.91 -6.82
C CYS A 44 1.00 11.35 -7.28
N THR A 45 0.92 12.15 -8.34
CA THR A 45 -0.37 12.59 -8.90
C THR A 45 -1.20 11.42 -9.42
N GLN A 46 -0.58 10.50 -10.16
CA GLN A 46 -1.27 9.34 -10.71
C GLN A 46 -1.74 8.37 -9.61
N LEU A 47 -0.89 8.03 -8.65
CA LEU A 47 -1.25 7.12 -7.56
C LEU A 47 -2.30 7.73 -6.63
N ASN A 48 -2.23 9.03 -6.34
CA ASN A 48 -3.30 9.71 -5.59
C ASN A 48 -4.63 9.67 -6.35
N THR A 49 -4.60 9.88 -7.66
CA THR A 49 -5.79 9.76 -8.52
C THR A 49 -6.36 8.35 -8.46
N CYS A 50 -5.50 7.33 -8.60
CA CYS A 50 -5.92 5.94 -8.52
C CYS A 50 -6.53 5.63 -7.14
N TYR A 51 -5.83 5.97 -6.06
CA TYR A 51 -6.27 5.72 -4.69
C TYR A 51 -7.64 6.34 -4.41
N ASN A 52 -7.80 7.63 -4.70
CA ASN A 52 -9.04 8.35 -4.43
C ASN A 52 -10.23 7.77 -5.19
N GLU A 53 -10.00 7.07 -6.31
CA GLU A 53 -11.06 6.42 -7.06
C GLU A 53 -11.32 4.99 -6.59
N VAL A 54 -10.27 4.16 -6.51
CA VAL A 54 -10.42 2.72 -6.28
C VAL A 54 -10.95 2.37 -4.90
N ILE A 55 -10.75 3.23 -3.89
CA ILE A 55 -11.30 3.04 -2.54
C ILE A 55 -12.84 3.05 -2.52
N HIS A 56 -13.46 3.63 -3.55
CA HIS A 56 -14.92 3.70 -3.70
C HIS A 56 -15.47 2.58 -4.56
N TRP A 57 -14.63 1.75 -5.19
CA TRP A 57 -15.08 0.65 -6.02
C TRP A 57 -15.72 -0.46 -5.18
N LYS A 58 -16.80 -1.04 -5.71
CA LYS A 58 -17.35 -2.27 -5.15
C LYS A 58 -16.33 -3.40 -5.33
N LYS A 59 -16.12 -4.21 -4.29
CA LYS A 59 -15.20 -5.35 -4.33
C LYS A 59 -15.50 -6.28 -5.52
N ASN A 60 -14.61 -6.28 -6.51
CA ASN A 60 -14.61 -7.17 -7.68
C ASN A 60 -13.19 -7.69 -7.93
N ILE A 61 -12.56 -8.25 -6.90
CA ILE A 61 -11.19 -8.77 -6.99
C ILE A 61 -11.19 -10.30 -6.97
N PHE A 62 -10.28 -10.91 -7.72
CA PHE A 62 -9.99 -12.35 -7.62
C PHE A 62 -8.80 -12.62 -6.71
N GLU A 63 -8.61 -13.88 -6.33
CA GLU A 63 -7.53 -14.31 -5.43
C GLU A 63 -6.16 -14.17 -6.09
N VAL A 64 -5.13 -13.85 -5.30
CA VAL A 64 -3.75 -13.79 -5.79
C VAL A 64 -3.36 -15.16 -6.36
N PRO A 65 -2.89 -15.23 -7.62
CA PRO A 65 -2.54 -16.50 -8.23
C PRO A 65 -1.33 -17.13 -7.56
N LEU A 66 -1.31 -18.46 -7.42
CA LEU A 66 -0.17 -19.17 -6.87
C LEU A 66 1.04 -19.22 -7.82
N GLY A 67 2.24 -19.30 -7.22
CA GLY A 67 3.53 -19.42 -7.88
C GLY A 67 4.19 -18.06 -8.14
N LYS A 68 5.21 -18.05 -9.00
CA LYS A 68 6.11 -16.90 -9.22
C LYS A 68 5.40 -15.55 -9.42
N ILE A 69 4.29 -15.52 -10.18
CA ILE A 69 3.54 -14.27 -10.43
C ILE A 69 2.91 -13.74 -9.14
N GLY A 70 2.35 -14.62 -8.31
CA GLY A 70 1.82 -14.26 -7.00
C GLY A 70 2.92 -13.80 -6.06
N ASP A 71 4.06 -14.50 -6.07
CA ASP A 71 5.22 -14.12 -5.25
C ASP A 71 5.72 -12.72 -5.63
N SER A 72 5.77 -12.38 -6.93
CA SER A 72 6.11 -11.04 -7.40
C SER A 72 5.08 -9.98 -6.97
N PHE A 73 3.79 -10.28 -7.05
CA PHE A 73 2.74 -9.39 -6.53
C PHE A 73 2.89 -9.12 -5.03
N VAL A 74 3.08 -10.18 -4.23
CA VAL A 74 3.25 -10.07 -2.78
C VAL A 74 4.55 -9.34 -2.43
N SER A 75 5.64 -9.63 -3.14
CA SER A 75 6.94 -8.97 -2.96
C SER A 75 6.84 -7.47 -3.17
N GLU A 76 6.09 -7.04 -4.18
CA GLU A 76 5.94 -5.61 -4.48
C GLU A 76 5.06 -4.89 -3.45
N ILE A 77 3.97 -5.52 -2.97
CA ILE A 77 3.24 -4.99 -1.81
C ILE A 77 4.13 -4.90 -0.57
N ALA A 78 4.94 -5.93 -0.31
CA ALA A 78 5.88 -5.93 0.82
C ALA A 78 6.95 -4.84 0.68
N HIS A 79 7.42 -4.57 -0.53
CA HIS A 79 8.33 -3.48 -0.84
C HIS A 79 7.70 -2.11 -0.50
N LEU A 80 6.45 -1.87 -0.90
CA LEU A 80 5.72 -0.64 -0.57
C LEU A 80 5.54 -0.48 0.96
N PHE A 81 5.14 -1.54 1.66
CA PHE A 81 5.04 -1.45 3.12
C PHE A 81 6.39 -1.22 3.80
N SER A 82 7.46 -1.83 3.29
CA SER A 82 8.81 -1.62 3.80
C SER A 82 9.29 -0.19 3.54
N ALA A 83 9.03 0.36 2.36
CA ALA A 83 9.32 1.75 2.00
C ALA A 83 8.65 2.74 2.98
N TYR A 84 7.38 2.51 3.30
CA TYR A 84 6.68 3.28 4.32
C TYR A 84 7.30 3.10 5.72
N ALA A 85 7.53 1.85 6.15
CA ALA A 85 8.03 1.54 7.50
C ALA A 85 9.44 2.08 7.76
N THR A 86 10.26 2.20 6.72
CA THR A 86 11.65 2.68 6.79
C THR A 86 11.80 4.17 6.49
N SER A 87 10.69 4.89 6.27
CA SER A 87 10.69 6.29 5.85
C SER A 87 11.60 6.53 4.64
N SER A 88 11.48 5.65 3.63
CA SER A 88 12.22 5.78 2.38
C SER A 88 11.72 6.97 1.56
N SER A 89 12.37 7.26 0.43
CA SER A 89 11.91 8.32 -0.49
C SER A 89 10.49 8.10 -1.06
N LEU A 90 9.96 6.87 -0.97
CA LEU A 90 8.61 6.52 -1.42
C LEU A 90 7.55 6.62 -0.31
N ASP A 91 7.94 6.92 0.94
CA ASP A 91 7.07 6.85 2.13
C ASP A 91 5.70 7.53 1.95
N SER A 92 5.70 8.73 1.37
CA SER A 92 4.54 9.59 1.13
C SER A 92 3.47 8.95 0.24
N ILE A 93 3.89 8.12 -0.73
CA ILE A 93 2.98 7.49 -1.69
C ILE A 93 2.87 5.98 -1.52
N ALA A 94 3.77 5.36 -0.74
CA ALA A 94 3.86 3.92 -0.58
C ALA A 94 2.55 3.27 -0.13
N LEU A 95 1.84 3.88 0.84
CA LEU A 95 0.55 3.36 1.30
C LEU A 95 -0.56 3.52 0.25
N HIS A 96 -0.59 4.64 -0.48
CA HIS A 96 -1.53 4.85 -1.58
C HIS A 96 -1.31 3.80 -2.67
N GLY A 97 -0.04 3.53 -3.00
CA GLY A 97 0.37 2.46 -3.89
C GLY A 97 -0.13 1.10 -3.41
N ALA A 98 0.18 0.70 -2.18
CA ALA A 98 -0.18 -0.60 -1.63
C ALA A 98 -1.70 -0.84 -1.61
N MET A 99 -2.48 0.17 -1.22
CA MET A 99 -3.94 0.08 -1.19
C MET A 99 -4.57 0.05 -2.59
N SER A 100 -3.98 0.78 -3.54
CA SER A 100 -4.47 0.83 -4.93
C SER A 100 -4.10 -0.43 -5.72
N MET A 101 -2.92 -0.99 -5.48
CA MET A 101 -2.34 -2.09 -6.25
C MET A 101 -3.26 -3.31 -6.30
N SER A 102 -3.89 -3.67 -5.17
CA SER A 102 -4.83 -4.79 -5.12
C SER A 102 -6.04 -4.57 -6.03
N HIS A 103 -6.59 -3.36 -6.06
CA HIS A 103 -7.73 -3.03 -6.90
C HIS A 103 -7.33 -3.00 -8.37
N LEU A 104 -6.18 -2.43 -8.71
CA LEU A 104 -5.73 -2.28 -10.09
C LEU A 104 -5.29 -3.61 -10.72
N LEU A 105 -4.56 -4.45 -9.98
CA LEU A 105 -3.98 -5.67 -10.55
C LEU A 105 -4.93 -6.87 -10.47
N LEU A 106 -5.80 -6.92 -9.45
CA LEU A 106 -6.67 -8.07 -9.19
C LEU A 106 -8.13 -7.86 -9.58
N GLN A 107 -8.50 -6.77 -10.28
CA GLN A 107 -9.86 -6.61 -10.82
C GLN A 107 -10.24 -7.83 -11.66
N LYS A 108 -11.34 -8.49 -11.33
CA LYS A 108 -11.84 -9.66 -12.07
C LYS A 108 -12.47 -9.21 -13.38
N PRO A 109 -11.87 -9.52 -14.54
CA PRO A 109 -12.44 -9.13 -15.82
C PRO A 109 -13.80 -9.78 -16.06
N SER A 110 -14.61 -9.17 -16.91
CA SER A 110 -15.92 -9.66 -17.28
C SER A 110 -15.84 -11.00 -18.05
N GLY A 111 -16.88 -11.82 -17.93
CA GLY A 111 -16.98 -13.10 -18.62
C GLY A 111 -16.51 -14.32 -17.81
N ARG A 112 -16.52 -15.49 -18.45
CA ARG A 112 -16.11 -16.77 -17.83
C ARG A 112 -14.63 -17.01 -18.11
N LEU A 113 -13.80 -16.74 -17.10
CA LEU A 113 -12.35 -16.92 -17.17
C LEU A 113 -11.91 -18.25 -16.53
N LYS A 114 -10.85 -18.83 -17.08
CA LYS A 114 -10.18 -20.00 -16.49
C LYS A 114 -9.04 -19.53 -15.57
N PRO A 115 -8.59 -20.37 -14.62
CA PRO A 115 -7.49 -20.03 -13.73
C PRO A 115 -6.21 -19.52 -14.40
N LYS A 116 -5.88 -20.04 -15.60
CA LYS A 116 -4.73 -19.59 -16.39
C LYS A 116 -4.86 -18.15 -16.87
N ASP A 117 -6.09 -17.69 -17.15
CA ASP A 117 -6.33 -16.34 -17.63
C ASP A 117 -6.05 -15.32 -16.53
N PHE A 118 -6.44 -15.62 -15.28
CA PHE A 118 -6.12 -14.76 -14.13
C PHE A 118 -4.62 -14.53 -13.98
N LYS A 119 -3.81 -15.59 -14.11
CA LYS A 119 -2.33 -15.46 -14.07
C LYS A 119 -1.81 -14.50 -15.13
N ARG A 120 -2.30 -14.66 -16.37
CA ARG A 120 -1.92 -13.78 -17.50
C ARG A 120 -2.33 -12.32 -17.27
N HIS A 121 -3.50 -12.09 -16.68
CA HIS A 121 -3.95 -10.74 -16.36
C HIS A 121 -3.06 -10.09 -15.29
N VAL A 122 -2.76 -10.79 -14.19
CA VAL A 122 -1.87 -10.25 -13.14
C VAL A 122 -0.48 -9.99 -13.69
N GLU A 123 0.10 -10.93 -14.44
CA GLU A 123 1.43 -10.78 -15.02
C GLU A 123 1.53 -9.53 -15.90
N ARG A 124 0.60 -9.35 -16.84
CA ARG A 124 0.58 -8.15 -17.70
C ARG A 124 0.38 -6.87 -16.88
N ARG A 125 -0.57 -6.86 -15.94
CA ARG A 125 -0.85 -5.66 -15.14
C ARG A 125 0.31 -5.31 -14.21
N LEU A 126 1.04 -6.31 -13.72
CA LEU A 126 2.25 -6.12 -12.93
C LEU A 126 3.37 -5.51 -13.78
N SER A 127 3.53 -5.90 -15.05
CA SER A 127 4.48 -5.22 -15.95
C SER A 127 4.15 -3.74 -16.12
N ILE A 128 2.88 -3.39 -16.37
CA ILE A 128 2.41 -2.00 -16.50
C ILE A 128 2.62 -1.22 -15.19
N TRP A 129 2.39 -1.88 -14.04
CA TRP A 129 2.66 -1.32 -12.72
C TRP A 129 4.15 -0.98 -12.54
N MET A 130 5.05 -1.90 -12.90
CA MET A 130 6.49 -1.67 -12.80
C MET A 130 6.93 -0.51 -13.69
N GLU A 131 6.36 -0.39 -14.90
CA GLU A 131 6.61 0.74 -15.82
C GLU A 131 6.08 2.09 -15.30
N GLY A 132 5.24 2.09 -14.26
CA GLY A 132 4.68 3.29 -13.65
C GLY A 132 3.48 3.88 -14.39
N ASP A 133 2.83 3.12 -15.29
CA ASP A 133 1.63 3.55 -16.01
C ASP A 133 0.35 3.18 -15.23
N PHE A 134 0.14 3.87 -14.12
CA PHE A 134 -0.99 3.60 -13.23
C PHE A 134 -2.33 3.99 -13.84
N LEU A 135 -2.36 5.02 -14.69
CA LEU A 135 -3.60 5.49 -15.31
C LEU A 135 -4.14 4.51 -16.35
N SER A 136 -3.29 3.81 -17.09
CA SER A 136 -3.75 2.72 -17.96
C SER A 136 -4.39 1.58 -17.16
N LEU A 137 -3.83 1.22 -16.01
CA LEU A 137 -4.44 0.24 -15.11
C LEU A 137 -5.78 0.72 -14.55
N LEU A 138 -5.87 1.99 -14.18
CA LEU A 138 -7.10 2.60 -13.68
C LEU A 138 -8.19 2.58 -14.76
N ASN A 139 -7.84 2.98 -15.99
CA ASN A 139 -8.76 2.95 -17.13
C ASN A 139 -9.24 1.54 -17.47
N GLU A 140 -8.35 0.54 -17.38
CA GLU A 140 -8.76 -0.85 -17.54
C GLU A 140 -9.77 -1.25 -16.45
N GLY A 141 -9.51 -0.91 -15.18
CA GLY A 141 -10.41 -1.23 -14.08
C GLY A 141 -11.79 -0.57 -14.21
N ARG A 142 -11.88 0.64 -14.77
CA ARG A 142 -13.16 1.33 -15.07
C ARG A 142 -14.01 0.60 -16.12
N SER A 143 -13.39 -0.21 -16.97
CA SER A 143 -14.07 -0.93 -18.05
C SER A 143 -14.63 -2.31 -17.66
N ILE A 144 -14.47 -2.69 -16.38
CA ILE A 144 -14.83 -4.00 -15.82
C ILE A 144 -16.07 -3.87 -14.94
#